data_AF-A0A6B3VVX9-F1
#
_entry.id   AF-A0A6B3VVX9-F1
#
_cell.length_a   1.000
_cell.length_b   1.000
_cell.length_c   1.000
_cell.angle_alpha   90.00
_cell.angle_beta   90.00
_cell.angle_gamma   90.00
#
_symmetry.space_group_name_H-M   'P 1'
#
loop_
_entity.id
_entity.type
_entity.pdbx_description
1 polymer ?
#
loop_
_entity_poly.entity_id
_entity_poly.type
_entity_poly.pdbx_seq_one_letter_code
_entity_poly.pdbx_strand_id
1 'polypeptide(L)'
;MTLVITIPLYGPGHYLTNPLWFLTHKILVILFAIQLIVTLFFTWRKVAYRYQRVQSIFSSFFSFKLSLDPYFAFFMFCEGRDIPSNIKTTATILMIGGLIYLLFSTIRAIKRVQQGHLRKGGKGLYNIKQTVGNASLPIIFGVTMMSGAISRTLSDSSSTFGIAAGLYFFLLLCFILQYAMAFAWPEHFLYTYCKLRFKSFHVPMPNPEEEEAKKTNVKRCPIEYHNVISTTTRCKIGGWSVAAEDFEEAISSNGLEMTETLIYKISNINESTNEADYTFYIPVEPPVEMDKIGGYFYFHERWKFDDGLIISYGNLDFGLEDEDYYNLLYTKAEEEHLTLEEPFFKIYFDRHGEDGTLDFYAPIAEEQKEKHEVI
;
A
#
# COMPACT_ATOMS: atom_id res chain seq x y z
N MET A 1 -0.02 -10.49 21.17
CA MET A 1 0.43 -11.88 20.96
C MET A 1 1.31 -12.38 22.11
N THR A 2 2.41 -11.70 22.46
CA THR A 2 3.30 -12.09 23.58
C THR A 2 2.53 -12.36 24.87
N LEU A 3 1.69 -11.43 25.32
CA LEU A 3 0.92 -11.55 26.57
C LEU A 3 -0.17 -12.65 26.54
N VAL A 4 -0.77 -12.89 25.37
CA VAL A 4 -1.78 -13.95 25.17
C VAL A 4 -1.15 -15.34 25.22
N ILE A 5 0.13 -15.45 24.85
CA ILE A 5 0.89 -16.70 24.95
C ILE A 5 1.52 -16.84 26.34
N THR A 6 2.09 -15.76 26.90
CA THR A 6 2.87 -15.82 28.14
C THR A 6 2.07 -15.67 29.42
N ILE A 7 0.78 -15.31 29.42
CA ILE A 7 -0.02 -15.31 30.66
C ILE A 7 -0.65 -16.68 30.94
N PRO A 8 -1.31 -17.34 29.97
CA PRO A 8 -1.94 -18.65 30.22
C PRO A 8 -0.92 -19.75 30.56
N LEU A 9 0.29 -19.66 30.02
CA LEU A 9 1.37 -20.63 30.28
C LEU A 9 1.91 -20.59 31.72
N TYR A 10 1.56 -19.57 32.51
CA TYR A 10 2.13 -19.30 33.84
C TYR A 10 1.09 -19.40 34.97
N GLY A 11 -0.08 -19.99 34.69
CA GLY A 11 -1.19 -20.13 35.64
C GLY A 11 -0.85 -20.86 36.96
N PRO A 12 0.25 -21.62 37.07
CA PRO A 12 0.85 -21.86 38.37
C PRO A 12 2.39 -21.86 38.31
N GLY A 13 3.05 -20.98 39.07
CA GLY A 13 4.52 -20.78 39.11
C GLY A 13 5.37 -21.94 39.66
N HIS A 14 4.98 -23.19 39.44
CA HIS A 14 5.62 -24.39 40.00
C HIS A 14 6.66 -25.08 39.10
N TYR A 15 6.89 -24.61 37.87
CA TYR A 15 7.74 -25.32 36.89
C TYR A 15 9.07 -24.63 36.53
N LEU A 16 9.28 -23.36 36.91
CA LEU A 16 10.54 -22.68 36.66
C LEU A 16 11.53 -22.99 37.78
N THR A 17 12.57 -23.77 37.49
CA THR A 17 13.62 -24.10 38.46
C THR A 17 14.85 -23.21 38.31
N ASN A 18 15.15 -22.74 37.10
CA ASN A 18 16.30 -21.88 36.84
C ASN A 18 15.99 -20.38 37.09
N PRO A 19 16.75 -19.67 37.95
CA PRO A 19 16.54 -18.25 38.24
C PRO A 19 16.69 -17.34 37.00
N LEU A 20 17.44 -17.77 35.98
CA LEU A 20 17.61 -17.00 34.74
C LEU A 20 16.27 -16.84 34.01
N TRP A 21 15.44 -17.88 33.94
CA TRP A 21 14.15 -17.79 33.27
C TRP A 21 13.16 -16.88 33.99
N PHE A 22 13.22 -16.82 35.32
CA PHE A 22 12.46 -15.83 36.09
C PHE A 22 12.89 -14.40 35.75
N LEU A 23 14.20 -14.15 35.66
CA LEU A 23 14.72 -12.85 35.27
C LEU A 23 14.30 -12.48 33.84
N THR A 24 14.46 -13.40 32.89
CA THR A 24 14.03 -13.22 31.50
C THR A 24 12.54 -12.90 31.42
N HIS A 25 11.70 -13.64 32.14
CA HIS A 25 10.26 -13.37 32.19
C HIS A 25 9.95 -11.96 32.70
N LYS A 26 10.56 -11.54 33.84
CA LYS A 26 10.37 -10.19 34.38
C LYS A 26 10.77 -9.12 33.37
N ILE A 27 11.90 -9.30 32.68
CA ILE A 27 12.36 -8.38 31.63
C ILE A 27 11.34 -8.33 30.48
N LEU A 28 10.80 -9.46 30.03
CA LEU A 28 9.83 -9.52 28.94
C LEU A 28 8.51 -8.81 29.31
N VAL A 29 8.03 -8.98 30.55
CA VAL A 29 6.83 -8.29 31.05
C VAL A 29 7.07 -6.78 31.14
N ILE A 30 8.22 -6.34 31.65
CA ILE A 30 8.58 -4.92 31.71
C ILE A 30 8.66 -4.33 30.29
N LEU A 31 9.35 -4.99 29.36
CA LEU A 31 9.44 -4.53 27.98
C LEU A 31 8.07 -4.48 27.30
N PHE A 32 7.17 -5.41 27.62
CA PHE A 32 5.80 -5.37 27.12
C PHE A 32 5.03 -4.17 27.67
N ALA A 33 5.14 -3.87 28.97
CA ALA A 33 4.51 -2.70 29.56
C ALA A 33 5.05 -1.41 28.92
N ILE A 34 6.37 -1.31 28.69
CA ILE A 34 6.98 -0.20 27.95
C ILE A 34 6.43 -0.12 26.53
N GLN A 35 6.32 -1.25 25.82
CA GLN A 35 5.73 -1.28 24.47
C GLN A 35 4.30 -0.73 24.47
N LEU A 36 3.47 -1.16 25.42
CA LEU A 36 2.08 -0.67 25.54
C LEU A 36 2.04 0.85 25.78
N ILE A 37 2.87 1.36 26.70
CA ILE A 37 2.96 2.80 26.98
C ILE A 37 3.38 3.57 25.72
N VAL A 38 4.40 3.08 25.01
CA VAL A 38 4.87 3.70 23.76
C VAL A 38 3.78 3.69 22.69
N THR A 39 3.07 2.57 22.52
CA THR A 39 1.94 2.47 21.57
C THR A 39 0.84 3.46 21.91
N LEU A 40 0.43 3.55 23.18
CA LEU A 40 -0.59 4.50 23.62
C LEU A 40 -0.14 5.95 23.41
N PHE A 41 1.12 6.27 23.74
CA PHE A 41 1.70 7.59 23.53
C PHE A 41 1.68 8.02 22.06
N PHE A 42 2.03 7.11 21.15
CA PHE A 42 2.04 7.37 19.71
C PHE A 42 0.68 7.19 19.03
N THR A 43 -0.38 6.82 19.76
CA THR A 43 -1.74 6.75 19.22
C THR A 43 -2.27 8.16 18.89
N TRP A 44 -1.80 9.19 19.59
CA TRP A 44 -2.20 10.58 19.31
C TRP A 44 -1.49 11.13 18.07
N ARG A 45 -2.26 11.48 17.03
CA ARG A 45 -1.77 12.03 15.73
C ARG A 45 -0.71 13.11 15.93
N LYS A 46 -1.01 14.15 16.73
CA LYS A 46 -0.07 15.27 17.01
C LYS A 46 1.29 14.81 17.56
N VAL A 47 1.28 13.82 18.45
CA VAL A 47 2.49 13.27 19.06
C VAL A 47 3.27 12.42 18.06
N ALA A 48 2.58 11.59 17.27
CA ALA A 48 3.19 10.80 16.21
C ALA A 48 3.94 11.66 15.18
N TYR A 49 3.31 12.71 14.66
CA TYR A 49 3.97 13.63 13.71
C TYR A 49 5.15 14.38 14.34
N ARG A 50 4.99 14.86 15.59
CA ARG A 50 6.04 15.60 16.30
C ARG A 50 7.26 14.74 16.63
N TYR A 51 7.05 13.49 17.04
CA TYR A 51 8.10 12.58 17.53
C TYR A 51 8.35 11.40 16.58
N GLN A 52 8.10 11.58 15.29
CA GLN A 52 8.19 10.53 14.27
C GLN A 52 9.54 9.79 14.18
N ARG A 53 10.65 10.44 14.55
CA ARG A 53 11.98 9.80 14.64
C ARG A 53 12.07 8.78 15.78
N VAL A 54 11.53 9.17 16.93
CA VAL A 54 11.54 8.32 18.12
C VAL A 54 10.58 7.14 17.91
N GLN A 55 9.44 7.40 17.26
CA GLN A 55 8.48 6.37 16.86
C GLN A 55 9.13 5.30 15.96
N SER A 56 9.90 5.70 14.94
CA SER A 56 10.54 4.74 14.04
C SER A 56 11.59 3.87 14.74
N ILE A 57 12.37 4.45 15.66
CA ILE A 57 13.33 3.70 16.50
C ILE A 57 12.59 2.66 17.35
N PHE A 58 11.53 3.05 18.06
CA PHE A 58 10.74 2.11 18.88
C PHE A 58 10.07 1.05 18.03
N SER A 59 9.50 1.42 16.88
CA SER A 59 8.87 0.49 15.95
C SER A 59 9.86 -0.56 15.46
N SER A 60 11.09 -0.17 15.15
CA SER A 60 12.17 -1.12 14.88
C SER A 60 12.42 -1.97 16.12
N PHE A 61 12.83 -1.40 17.26
CA PHE A 61 13.15 -2.17 18.46
C PHE A 61 12.09 -3.22 18.84
N PHE A 62 10.81 -2.87 18.86
CA PHE A 62 9.73 -3.80 19.19
C PHE A 62 9.45 -4.83 18.11
N SER A 63 9.69 -4.53 16.83
CA SER A 63 9.60 -5.50 15.75
C SER A 63 10.70 -6.58 15.86
N PHE A 64 11.92 -6.23 16.32
CA PHE A 64 12.98 -7.20 16.59
C PHE A 64 12.63 -8.05 17.80
N LYS A 65 12.17 -7.42 18.87
CA LYS A 65 11.68 -8.10 20.08
C LYS A 65 10.59 -9.12 19.74
N LEU A 66 9.61 -8.73 18.93
CA LEU A 66 8.50 -9.59 18.50
C LEU A 66 8.99 -10.87 17.79
N SER A 67 10.12 -10.80 17.06
CA SER A 67 10.73 -11.97 16.41
C SER A 67 11.33 -13.00 17.38
N LEU A 68 11.70 -12.57 18.60
CA LEU A 68 12.36 -13.42 19.61
C LEU A 68 11.42 -13.89 20.72
N ASP A 69 10.39 -13.11 21.05
CA ASP A 69 9.41 -13.41 22.10
C ASP A 69 8.84 -14.83 22.06
N PRO A 70 8.43 -15.39 20.90
CA PRO A 70 7.89 -16.75 20.84
C PRO A 70 8.91 -17.81 21.25
N TYR A 71 10.19 -17.62 20.94
CA TYR A 71 11.24 -18.57 21.34
C TYR A 71 11.50 -18.52 22.84
N PHE A 72 11.52 -17.32 23.45
CA PHE A 72 11.63 -17.23 24.89
C PHE A 72 10.43 -17.88 25.59
N ALA A 73 9.22 -17.66 25.08
CA ALA A 73 8.02 -18.35 25.57
C ALA A 73 8.14 -19.87 25.43
N PHE A 74 8.65 -20.35 24.29
CA PHE A 74 8.90 -21.77 24.06
C PHE A 74 9.88 -22.38 25.07
N PHE A 75 11.05 -21.75 25.27
CA PHE A 75 12.05 -22.28 26.18
C PHE A 75 11.57 -22.27 27.63
N MET A 76 10.86 -21.21 28.05
CA MET A 76 10.26 -21.16 29.38
C MET A 76 9.16 -22.22 29.55
N PHE A 77 8.35 -22.48 28.52
CA PHE A 77 7.39 -23.60 28.54
C PHE A 77 8.08 -24.96 28.70
N CYS A 78 9.26 -25.10 28.10
CA CYS A 78 10.04 -26.33 28.16
C CYS A 78 10.80 -26.54 29.47
N GLU A 79 10.87 -25.52 30.33
CA GLU A 79 11.57 -25.58 31.60
C GLU A 79 10.80 -26.46 32.58
N GLY A 80 11.52 -27.31 33.33
CA GLY A 80 10.93 -28.22 34.32
C GLY A 80 10.08 -29.36 33.75
N ARG A 81 9.87 -29.39 32.43
CA ARG A 81 9.20 -30.50 31.72
C ARG A 81 10.25 -31.47 31.16
N ASP A 82 9.94 -32.76 31.22
CA ASP A 82 10.75 -33.83 30.63
C ASP A 82 10.56 -33.88 29.11
N ILE A 83 11.01 -32.80 28.44
CA ILE A 83 10.91 -32.65 26.99
C ILE A 83 12.22 -33.15 26.35
N PRO A 84 12.12 -33.97 25.30
CA PRO A 84 13.27 -34.45 24.55
C PRO A 84 14.27 -33.34 24.19
N SER A 85 15.56 -33.61 24.42
CA SER A 85 16.63 -32.62 24.25
C SER A 85 16.74 -32.13 22.80
N ASN A 86 16.44 -33.00 21.82
CA ASN A 86 16.43 -32.67 20.40
C ASN A 86 15.46 -31.52 20.08
N ILE A 87 14.28 -31.46 20.71
CA ILE A 87 13.30 -30.38 20.50
C ILE A 87 13.90 -29.03 20.93
N LYS A 88 14.54 -28.99 22.11
CA LYS A 88 15.21 -27.78 22.61
C LYS A 88 16.37 -27.38 21.69
N THR A 89 17.18 -28.35 21.26
CA THR A 89 18.28 -28.10 20.30
C THR A 89 17.76 -27.56 18.97
N THR A 90 16.70 -28.13 18.41
CA THR A 90 16.08 -27.65 17.17
C THR A 90 15.60 -26.20 17.33
N ALA A 91 14.94 -25.87 18.44
CA ALA A 91 14.50 -24.50 18.69
C ALA A 91 15.66 -23.50 18.78
N THR A 92 16.76 -23.88 19.45
CA THR A 92 17.98 -23.05 19.52
C THR A 92 18.58 -22.83 18.12
N ILE A 93 18.68 -23.88 17.31
CA ILE A 93 19.23 -23.78 15.95
C ILE A 93 18.34 -22.90 15.07
N LEU A 94 17.00 -23.05 15.14
CA LEU A 94 16.08 -22.22 14.38
C LEU A 94 16.16 -20.75 14.80
N MET A 95 16.20 -20.46 16.11
CA MET A 95 16.34 -19.10 16.63
C MET A 95 17.64 -18.44 16.14
N ILE A 96 18.78 -19.12 16.27
CA ILE A 96 20.08 -18.61 15.82
C ILE A 96 20.11 -18.47 14.29
N GLY A 97 19.62 -19.46 13.57
CA GLY A 97 19.54 -19.43 12.10
C GLY A 97 18.69 -18.27 11.59
N GLY A 98 17.54 -18.01 12.22
CA GLY A 98 16.69 -16.88 11.90
C GLY A 98 17.35 -15.52 12.21
N LEU A 99 18.13 -15.42 13.30
CA LEU A 99 18.92 -14.21 13.59
C LEU A 99 20.02 -13.96 12.56
N ILE A 100 20.75 -15.01 12.16
CA ILE A 100 21.76 -14.93 11.09
C ILE A 100 21.10 -14.49 9.78
N TYR A 101 19.95 -15.07 9.44
CA TYR A 101 19.21 -14.69 8.24
C TYR A 101 18.73 -13.23 8.29
N LEU A 102 18.22 -12.77 9.43
CA LEU A 102 17.81 -11.37 9.63
C LEU A 102 18.98 -10.41 9.43
N LEU A 103 20.17 -10.73 9.95
CA LEU A 103 21.38 -9.94 9.71
C LEU A 103 21.76 -9.92 8.21
N PHE A 104 21.76 -11.09 7.57
CA PHE A 104 22.07 -11.21 6.14
C PHE A 104 21.08 -10.43 5.26
N SER A 105 19.78 -10.54 5.54
CA SER A 105 18.69 -9.82 4.89
C SER A 105 18.88 -8.30 5.01
N THR A 106 19.25 -7.82 6.20
CA THR A 106 19.52 -6.41 6.46
C THR A 106 20.75 -5.91 5.70
N ILE A 107 21.86 -6.64 5.73
CA ILE A 107 23.09 -6.28 4.99
C ILE A 107 22.80 -6.22 3.49
N ARG A 108 22.04 -7.19 2.97
CA ARG A 108 21.65 -7.24 1.57
C ARG A 108 20.77 -6.04 1.18
N ALA A 109 19.80 -5.68 2.01
CA ALA A 109 18.96 -4.51 1.78
C ALA A 109 19.81 -3.23 1.69
N ILE A 110 20.77 -3.05 2.60
CA ILE A 110 21.71 -1.92 2.58
C ILE A 110 22.52 -1.91 1.27
N LYS A 111 23.07 -3.04 0.84
CA LYS A 111 23.79 -3.14 -0.45
C LYS A 111 22.90 -2.77 -1.63
N ARG A 112 21.62 -3.18 -1.63
CA ARG A 112 20.67 -2.82 -2.69
C ARG A 112 20.35 -1.33 -2.74
N VAL A 113 20.24 -0.70 -1.58
CA VAL A 113 20.07 0.75 -1.46
C VAL A 113 21.29 1.47 -2.07
N GLN A 114 22.50 1.02 -1.73
CA GLN A 114 23.75 1.59 -2.26
C GLN A 114 23.86 1.43 -3.79
N GLN A 115 23.35 0.32 -4.34
CA GLN A 115 23.31 0.05 -5.78
C GLN A 115 22.22 0.83 -6.54
N GLY A 116 21.40 1.62 -5.85
CA GLY A 116 20.35 2.42 -6.49
C GLY A 116 19.12 1.63 -6.93
N HIS A 117 18.95 0.38 -6.47
CA HIS A 117 17.80 -0.45 -6.83
C HIS A 117 16.44 0.10 -6.33
N LEU A 118 16.46 1.06 -5.40
CA LEU A 118 15.27 1.73 -4.84
C LEU A 118 14.95 3.08 -5.49
N ARG A 119 15.61 3.46 -6.59
CA ARG A 119 15.25 4.66 -7.37
C ARG A 119 13.99 4.41 -8.20
N LYS A 120 13.32 5.46 -8.69
CA LYS A 120 12.19 5.35 -9.63
C LYS A 120 12.62 4.49 -10.85
N GLY A 121 11.81 3.49 -11.20
CA GLY A 121 12.14 2.49 -12.23
C GLY A 121 13.12 1.38 -11.79
N GLY A 122 13.56 1.39 -10.53
CA GLY A 122 14.43 0.37 -9.95
C GLY A 122 13.70 -0.93 -9.62
N LYS A 123 14.47 -1.99 -9.35
CA LYS A 123 13.94 -3.34 -9.06
C LYS A 123 13.25 -3.48 -7.69
N GLY A 124 13.26 -2.44 -6.86
CA GLY A 124 12.71 -2.46 -5.51
C GLY A 124 13.54 -3.28 -4.52
N LEU A 125 13.04 -3.41 -3.29
CA LEU A 125 13.69 -4.23 -2.25
C LEU A 125 13.45 -5.72 -2.50
N TYR A 126 12.25 -6.07 -2.96
CA TYR A 126 11.82 -7.42 -3.31
C TYR A 126 11.39 -7.46 -4.77
N ASN A 127 12.09 -8.26 -5.59
CA ASN A 127 11.66 -8.53 -6.95
C ASN A 127 11.19 -9.99 -6.98
N ILE A 128 9.91 -10.20 -6.64
CA ILE A 128 9.31 -11.52 -6.42
C ILE A 128 9.60 -12.48 -7.60
N LYS A 129 9.62 -11.96 -8.83
CA LYS A 129 9.93 -12.73 -10.06
C LYS A 129 11.39 -13.22 -10.14
N GLN A 130 12.36 -12.53 -9.54
CA GLN A 130 13.77 -12.93 -9.49
C GLN A 130 14.22 -13.49 -8.12
N THR A 131 13.41 -13.37 -7.06
CA THR A 131 13.82 -13.74 -5.69
C THR A 131 13.46 -15.16 -5.25
N VAL A 132 12.93 -16.01 -6.14
CA VAL A 132 12.52 -17.40 -5.82
C VAL A 132 13.60 -18.15 -5.02
N GLY A 133 14.88 -18.04 -5.41
CA GLY A 133 15.98 -18.72 -4.70
C GLY A 133 16.35 -18.15 -3.32
N ASN A 134 16.05 -16.88 -3.05
CA ASN A 134 16.37 -16.26 -1.76
C ASN A 134 15.24 -16.33 -0.74
N ALA A 135 13.99 -16.42 -1.23
CA ALA A 135 12.83 -16.66 -0.40
C ALA A 135 12.65 -18.14 -0.07
N SER A 136 13.15 -19.04 -0.91
CA SER A 136 13.07 -20.48 -0.67
C SER A 136 14.07 -21.00 0.35
N LEU A 137 15.26 -20.40 0.48
CA LEU A 137 16.33 -20.91 1.35
C LEU A 137 15.88 -21.17 2.80
N PRO A 138 15.15 -20.24 3.45
CA PRO A 138 14.74 -20.45 4.83
C PRO A 138 13.54 -21.40 4.93
N ILE A 139 12.66 -21.42 3.93
CA ILE A 139 11.61 -22.45 3.84
C ILE A 139 12.24 -23.85 3.78
N ILE A 140 13.23 -24.04 2.89
CA ILE A 140 13.98 -25.30 2.76
C ILE A 140 14.68 -25.65 4.07
N PHE A 141 15.35 -24.67 4.69
CA PHE A 141 16.03 -24.85 5.98
C PHE A 141 15.05 -25.28 7.08
N GLY A 142 13.93 -24.56 7.24
CA GLY A 142 12.89 -24.84 8.21
C GLY A 142 12.28 -26.23 8.02
N VAL A 143 11.87 -26.56 6.79
CA VAL A 143 11.30 -27.88 6.46
C VAL A 143 12.31 -29.00 6.74
N THR A 144 13.57 -28.83 6.35
CA THR A 144 14.62 -29.84 6.54
C THR A 144 14.91 -30.06 8.03
N MET A 145 15.09 -28.97 8.78
CA MET A 145 15.34 -29.02 10.23
C MET A 145 14.18 -29.64 11.00
N MET A 146 12.94 -29.24 10.68
CA MET A 146 11.75 -29.78 11.33
C MET A 146 11.53 -31.25 10.99
N SER A 147 11.68 -31.63 9.72
CA SER A 147 11.51 -33.03 9.30
C SER A 147 12.54 -33.94 9.97
N GLY A 148 13.81 -33.53 10.02
CA GLY A 148 14.85 -34.29 10.72
C GLY A 148 14.59 -34.42 12.22
N ALA A 149 14.09 -33.35 12.86
CA ALA A 149 13.77 -33.36 14.27
C ALA A 149 12.56 -34.27 14.60
N ILE A 150 11.51 -34.22 13.78
CA ILE A 150 10.33 -35.08 13.91
C ILE A 150 10.72 -36.54 13.72
N SER A 151 11.49 -36.87 12.66
CA SER A 151 11.96 -38.25 12.42
C SER A 151 12.77 -38.80 13.60
N ARG A 152 13.63 -37.96 14.21
CA ARG A 152 14.39 -38.35 15.40
C ARG A 152 13.48 -38.58 16.62
N THR A 153 12.45 -37.75 16.81
CA THR A 153 11.50 -37.93 17.91
C THR A 153 10.65 -39.18 17.73
N LEU A 154 10.21 -39.47 16.50
CA LEU A 154 9.47 -40.70 16.18
C LEU A 154 10.30 -41.96 16.40
N SER A 155 11.62 -41.88 16.23
CA SER A 155 12.51 -43.00 16.51
C SER A 155 12.73 -43.26 18.02
N ASP A 156 12.39 -42.30 18.88
CA ASP A 156 12.55 -42.40 20.32
C ASP A 156 11.22 -42.81 20.97
N SER A 157 11.12 -44.09 21.36
CA SER A 157 9.90 -44.71 21.91
C SER A 157 9.46 -44.16 23.27
N SER A 158 10.28 -43.31 23.90
CA SER A 158 10.06 -42.75 25.23
C SER A 158 9.09 -41.55 25.27
N SER A 159 8.83 -40.90 24.12
CA SER A 159 8.10 -39.63 24.09
C SER A 159 6.60 -39.80 23.78
N THR A 160 5.73 -39.11 24.53
CA THR A 160 4.29 -39.06 24.21
C THR A 160 4.07 -38.22 22.97
N PHE A 161 3.79 -38.87 21.83
CA PHE A 161 3.66 -38.27 20.51
C PHE A 161 2.82 -36.98 20.48
N GLY A 162 1.70 -36.93 21.23
CA GLY A 162 0.82 -35.76 21.29
C GLY A 162 1.49 -34.50 21.84
N ILE A 163 2.31 -34.62 22.89
CA ILE A 163 3.03 -33.48 23.49
C ILE A 163 4.11 -32.99 22.53
N ALA A 164 4.87 -33.92 21.94
CA ALA A 164 5.91 -33.60 20.97
C ALA A 164 5.33 -32.91 19.73
N ALA A 165 4.22 -33.41 19.18
CA ALA A 165 3.55 -32.81 18.03
C ALA A 165 3.09 -31.37 18.31
N GLY A 166 2.49 -31.12 19.49
CA GLY A 166 2.09 -29.77 19.90
C GLY A 166 3.29 -28.80 20.01
N LEU A 167 4.42 -29.26 20.55
CA LEU A 167 5.65 -28.48 20.64
C LEU A 167 6.23 -28.15 19.26
N TYR A 168 6.26 -29.12 18.34
CA TYR A 168 6.71 -28.88 16.97
C TYR A 168 5.80 -27.92 16.21
N PHE A 169 4.48 -28.02 16.41
CA PHE A 169 3.54 -27.06 15.83
C PHE A 169 3.79 -25.64 16.34
N PHE A 170 3.98 -25.47 17.65
CA PHE A 170 4.32 -24.16 18.21
C PHE A 170 5.66 -23.65 17.67
N LEU A 171 6.65 -24.52 17.55
CA LEU A 171 7.96 -24.17 17.00
C LEU A 171 7.89 -23.77 15.52
N LEU A 172 7.02 -24.40 14.72
CA LEU A 172 6.73 -23.98 13.35
C LEU A 172 6.17 -22.55 13.32
N LEU A 173 5.25 -22.20 14.23
CA LEU A 173 4.73 -20.84 14.33
C LEU A 173 5.82 -19.83 14.71
N CYS A 174 6.70 -20.17 15.66
CA CYS A 174 7.86 -19.35 16.01
C CYS A 174 8.75 -19.11 14.79
N PHE A 175 9.02 -20.17 14.02
CA PHE A 175 9.84 -20.13 12.82
C PHE A 175 9.22 -19.26 11.72
N ILE A 176 7.93 -19.46 11.40
CA ILE A 176 7.20 -18.67 10.41
C ILE A 176 7.20 -17.20 10.81
N LEU A 177 6.91 -16.88 12.07
CA LEU A 177 6.87 -15.50 12.54
C LEU A 177 8.25 -14.85 12.43
N GLN A 178 9.30 -15.48 12.96
CA GLN A 178 10.65 -14.94 12.89
C GLN A 178 11.09 -14.70 11.45
N TYR A 179 10.72 -15.59 10.55
CA TYR A 179 11.06 -15.49 9.14
C TYR A 179 10.32 -14.36 8.43
N ALA A 180 9.01 -14.23 8.68
CA ALA A 180 8.21 -13.10 8.20
C ALA A 180 8.80 -11.77 8.71
N MET A 181 9.21 -11.72 9.98
CA MET A 181 9.88 -10.55 10.54
C MET A 181 11.22 -10.29 9.86
N ALA A 182 12.03 -11.30 9.56
CA ALA A 182 13.32 -11.13 8.87
C ALA A 182 13.18 -10.58 7.43
N PHE A 183 12.01 -10.74 6.80
CA PHE A 183 11.64 -10.06 5.56
C PHE A 183 11.13 -8.64 5.77
N ALA A 184 10.26 -8.39 6.75
CA ALA A 184 9.76 -7.04 6.99
C ALA A 184 10.85 -6.11 7.59
N TRP A 185 11.81 -6.68 8.31
CA TRP A 185 12.80 -5.97 9.13
C TRP A 185 13.68 -4.98 8.36
N PRO A 186 14.27 -5.34 7.20
CA PRO A 186 15.14 -4.42 6.49
C PRO A 186 14.42 -3.15 6.01
N GLU A 187 13.13 -3.23 5.69
CA GLU A 187 12.32 -2.06 5.34
C GLU A 187 12.12 -1.14 6.54
N HIS A 188 11.80 -1.71 7.71
CA HIS A 188 11.65 -0.94 8.94
C HIS A 188 12.96 -0.25 9.35
N PHE A 189 14.08 -0.98 9.21
CA PHE A 189 15.40 -0.44 9.49
C PHE A 189 15.78 0.68 8.51
N LEU A 190 15.54 0.48 7.21
CA LEU A 190 15.80 1.49 6.18
C LEU A 190 14.92 2.72 6.39
N TYR A 191 13.64 2.55 6.69
CA TYR A 191 12.71 3.63 7.01
C TYR A 191 13.19 4.43 8.21
N THR A 192 13.61 3.74 9.28
CA THR A 192 14.16 4.37 10.49
C THR A 192 15.42 5.16 10.17
N TYR A 193 16.35 4.56 9.41
CA TYR A 193 17.54 5.24 8.94
C TYR A 193 17.22 6.50 8.12
N CYS A 194 16.30 6.39 7.15
CA CYS A 194 15.89 7.50 6.29
C CYS A 194 15.26 8.65 7.10
N LYS A 195 14.37 8.34 8.06
CA LYS A 195 13.80 9.36 8.96
C LYS A 195 14.83 10.04 9.86
N LEU A 196 15.86 9.32 10.30
CA LEU A 196 16.92 9.91 11.11
C LEU A 196 17.87 10.77 10.28
N ARG A 197 18.15 10.37 9.03
CA ARG A 197 19.15 11.02 8.18
C ARG A 197 18.60 12.17 7.34
N PHE A 198 17.41 12.03 6.77
CA PHE A 198 16.90 12.93 5.73
C PHE A 198 15.69 13.74 6.21
N LYS A 199 15.73 15.05 6.00
CA LYS A 199 14.61 15.95 6.33
C LYS A 199 13.38 15.67 5.46
N SER A 200 13.55 15.28 4.20
CA SER A 200 12.45 14.96 3.27
C SER A 200 11.55 13.81 3.73
N PHE A 201 12.03 12.94 4.61
CA PHE A 201 11.22 11.87 5.21
C PHE A 201 10.40 12.33 6.42
N HIS A 202 10.48 13.60 6.78
CA HIS A 202 9.62 14.20 7.79
C HIS A 202 8.34 14.68 7.11
N VAL A 203 7.26 13.94 7.35
CA VAL A 203 5.94 14.37 6.91
C VAL A 203 5.47 15.46 7.88
N PRO A 204 5.14 16.69 7.40
CA PRO A 204 4.52 17.69 8.24
C PRO A 204 3.13 17.23 8.65
N MET A 205 2.64 17.74 9.78
CA MET A 205 1.25 17.50 10.15
C MET A 205 0.35 18.24 9.15
N PRO A 206 -0.65 17.58 8.53
CA PRO A 206 -1.60 18.27 7.66
C PRO A 206 -2.30 19.38 8.44
N ASN A 207 -2.42 20.57 7.84
CA ASN A 207 -3.21 21.64 8.43
C ASN A 207 -4.69 21.23 8.35
N PRO A 208 -5.47 21.27 9.45
CA PRO A 208 -6.90 20.98 9.41
C PRO A 208 -7.65 21.80 8.34
N GLU A 209 -7.24 23.05 8.12
CA GLU A 209 -7.83 23.92 7.11
C GLU A 209 -7.54 23.44 5.67
N GLU A 210 -6.35 22.87 5.41
CA GLU A 210 -6.03 22.27 4.10
C GLU A 210 -6.79 20.95 3.88
N GLU A 211 -7.01 20.18 4.95
CA GLU A 211 -7.75 18.90 4.91
C GLU A 211 -9.25 19.15 4.66
N GLU A 212 -9.82 20.22 5.25
CA GLU A 212 -11.18 20.70 4.94
C GLU A 212 -11.27 21.34 3.56
N ALA A 213 -10.30 22.17 3.16
CA ALA A 213 -10.28 22.81 1.84
C ALA A 213 -10.32 21.78 0.70
N LYS A 214 -9.59 20.66 0.86
CA LYS A 214 -9.60 19.54 -0.09
C LYS A 214 -10.97 18.87 -0.21
N LYS A 215 -11.75 18.77 0.87
CA LYS A 215 -13.13 18.27 0.83
C LYS A 215 -14.09 19.27 0.18
N THR A 216 -13.87 20.57 0.38
CA THR A 216 -14.78 21.63 -0.10
C THR A 216 -14.60 22.01 -1.58
N ASN A 217 -13.61 21.47 -2.29
CA ASN A 217 -13.35 21.90 -3.67
C ASN A 217 -14.16 21.14 -4.74
N VAL A 218 -15.00 20.19 -4.35
CA VAL A 218 -15.95 19.55 -5.28
C VAL A 218 -17.19 20.43 -5.42
N LYS A 219 -17.46 20.90 -6.64
CA LYS A 219 -18.59 21.76 -6.98
C LYS A 219 -19.56 21.00 -7.87
N ARG A 220 -20.86 21.19 -7.68
CA ARG A 220 -21.89 20.70 -8.59
C ARG A 220 -22.14 21.76 -9.68
N CYS A 221 -21.92 21.43 -10.95
CA CYS A 221 -22.15 22.37 -12.05
C CYS A 221 -22.46 21.66 -13.39
N PRO A 222 -23.30 22.29 -14.25
CA PRO A 222 -23.42 21.88 -15.64
C PRO A 222 -22.14 22.19 -16.42
N ILE A 223 -21.93 21.47 -17.52
CA ILE A 223 -20.88 21.75 -18.49
C ILE A 223 -21.50 21.82 -19.88
N GLU A 224 -21.12 22.84 -20.66
CA GLU A 224 -21.57 23.03 -22.02
C GLU A 224 -20.45 23.59 -22.89
N TYR A 225 -20.21 22.94 -24.03
CA TYR A 225 -19.30 23.39 -25.07
C TYR A 225 -20.02 23.38 -26.42
N HIS A 226 -19.68 24.35 -27.27
CA HIS A 226 -20.20 24.45 -28.63
C HIS A 226 -19.12 24.03 -29.63
N ASN A 227 -19.56 23.53 -30.79
CA ASN A 227 -18.68 23.18 -31.90
C ASN A 227 -17.55 22.23 -31.49
N VAL A 228 -17.89 21.07 -30.93
CA VAL A 228 -16.92 20.12 -30.42
C VAL A 228 -16.62 19.05 -31.45
N ILE A 229 -15.35 18.85 -31.79
CA ILE A 229 -14.89 17.70 -32.56
C ILE A 229 -14.45 16.62 -31.58
N SER A 230 -14.76 15.37 -31.90
CA SER A 230 -14.35 14.23 -31.10
C SER A 230 -13.81 13.09 -31.95
N THR A 231 -12.94 12.28 -31.34
CA THR A 231 -12.42 11.04 -31.91
C THR A 231 -12.25 10.00 -30.81
N THR A 232 -12.27 8.71 -31.17
CA THR A 232 -11.93 7.62 -30.26
C THR A 232 -10.79 6.82 -30.82
N THR A 233 -9.76 6.61 -30.01
CA THR A 233 -8.59 5.81 -30.39
C THR A 233 -8.20 4.86 -29.27
N ARG A 234 -7.71 3.68 -29.66
CA ARG A 234 -7.26 2.66 -28.72
C ARG A 234 -5.75 2.76 -28.60
N CYS A 235 -5.25 3.01 -27.39
CA CYS A 235 -3.81 3.10 -27.14
C CYS A 235 -3.44 2.51 -25.78
N LYS A 236 -2.13 2.41 -25.52
CA LYS A 236 -1.63 1.89 -24.24
C LYS A 236 -2.02 2.82 -23.10
N ILE A 237 -2.30 2.25 -21.93
CA ILE A 237 -2.54 3.04 -20.71
C ILE A 237 -1.32 3.93 -20.43
N GLY A 238 -1.56 5.25 -20.33
CA GLY A 238 -0.51 6.27 -20.20
C GLY A 238 0.03 6.85 -21.53
N GLY A 239 -0.35 6.28 -22.67
CA GLY A 239 0.02 6.76 -24.02
C GLY A 239 -0.94 7.79 -24.61
N TRP A 240 -1.80 8.40 -23.78
CA TRP A 240 -2.86 9.31 -24.21
C TRP A 240 -2.34 10.62 -24.77
N SER A 241 -1.18 11.10 -24.32
CA SER A 241 -0.62 12.39 -24.74
C SER A 241 -0.29 12.39 -26.23
N VAL A 242 0.35 11.33 -26.72
CA VAL A 242 0.68 11.16 -28.15
C VAL A 242 -0.59 11.10 -28.99
N ALA A 243 -1.58 10.33 -28.54
CA ALA A 243 -2.87 10.23 -29.23
C ALA A 243 -3.63 11.56 -29.26
N ALA A 244 -3.50 12.39 -28.22
CA ALA A 244 -4.08 13.73 -28.19
C ALA A 244 -3.34 14.69 -29.13
N GLU A 245 -1.99 14.64 -29.18
CA GLU A 245 -1.18 15.43 -30.12
C GLU A 245 -1.53 15.10 -31.58
N ASP A 246 -1.66 13.82 -31.92
CA ASP A 246 -2.07 13.37 -33.25
C ASP A 246 -3.47 13.91 -33.62
N PHE A 247 -4.37 13.98 -32.64
CA PHE A 247 -5.72 14.53 -32.85
C PHE A 247 -5.70 16.04 -33.06
N GLU A 248 -4.93 16.78 -32.26
CA GLU A 248 -4.75 18.23 -32.39
C GLU A 248 -4.10 18.61 -33.73
N GLU A 249 -3.10 17.84 -34.19
CA GLU A 249 -2.47 18.02 -35.49
C GLU A 249 -3.47 17.76 -36.64
N ALA A 250 -4.32 16.74 -36.49
CA ALA A 250 -5.38 16.47 -37.47
C ALA A 250 -6.41 17.61 -37.56
N ILE A 251 -6.78 18.23 -36.44
CA ILE A 251 -7.67 19.41 -36.46
C ILE A 251 -6.97 20.61 -37.11
N SER A 252 -5.73 20.89 -36.70
CA SER A 252 -4.94 22.02 -37.17
C SER A 252 -4.64 21.95 -38.67
N SER A 253 -4.32 20.76 -39.17
CA SER A 253 -4.04 20.53 -40.60
C SER A 253 -5.26 20.74 -41.50
N ASN A 254 -6.47 20.72 -40.93
CA ASN A 254 -7.72 21.06 -41.61
C ASN A 254 -8.07 22.57 -41.53
N GLY A 255 -7.17 23.39 -40.97
CA GLY A 255 -7.33 24.85 -40.91
C GLY A 255 -8.36 25.32 -39.87
N LEU A 256 -8.62 24.50 -38.85
CA LEU A 256 -9.52 24.82 -37.74
C LEU A 256 -8.72 25.37 -36.56
N GLU A 257 -9.24 26.39 -35.90
CA GLU A 257 -8.66 26.92 -34.67
C GLU A 257 -9.26 26.17 -33.49
N MET A 258 -8.39 25.58 -32.67
CA MET A 258 -8.78 24.87 -31.45
C MET A 258 -8.83 25.86 -30.28
N THR A 259 -9.80 25.67 -29.39
CA THR A 259 -9.74 26.28 -28.07
C THR A 259 -8.63 25.62 -27.24
N GLU A 260 -8.10 26.30 -26.22
CA GLU A 260 -7.07 25.77 -25.31
C GLU A 260 -7.60 24.70 -24.33
N THR A 261 -8.71 24.05 -24.69
CA THR A 261 -9.41 23.06 -23.86
C THR A 261 -9.36 21.69 -24.53
N LEU A 262 -8.75 20.71 -23.84
CA LEU A 262 -8.80 19.31 -24.22
C LEU A 262 -9.60 18.53 -23.19
N ILE A 263 -10.68 17.90 -23.63
CA ILE A 263 -11.49 17.04 -22.78
C ILE A 263 -11.29 15.59 -23.22
N TYR A 264 -11.13 14.66 -22.28
CA TYR A 264 -11.07 13.25 -22.62
C TYR A 264 -11.65 12.35 -21.55
N LYS A 265 -12.07 11.15 -21.96
CA LYS A 265 -12.51 10.07 -21.08
C LYS A 265 -11.82 8.77 -21.46
N ILE A 266 -11.71 7.87 -20.48
CA ILE A 266 -11.08 6.56 -20.63
C ILE A 266 -12.17 5.50 -20.47
N SER A 267 -12.23 4.53 -21.39
CA SER A 267 -13.21 3.45 -21.37
C SER A 267 -12.62 2.13 -21.87
N ASN A 268 -13.36 1.03 -21.67
CA ASN A 268 -13.02 -0.31 -22.19
C ASN A 268 -11.57 -0.77 -21.88
N ILE A 269 -11.14 -0.58 -20.63
CA ILE A 269 -9.78 -0.93 -20.18
C ILE A 269 -9.56 -2.43 -20.31
N ASN A 270 -8.51 -2.82 -21.03
CA ASN A 270 -8.06 -4.20 -21.15
C ASN A 270 -6.73 -4.38 -20.40
N GLU A 271 -6.82 -4.95 -19.20
CA GLU A 271 -5.66 -5.20 -18.34
C GLU A 271 -4.65 -6.19 -18.96
N SER A 272 -5.11 -7.12 -19.80
CA SER A 272 -4.23 -8.14 -20.39
C SER A 272 -3.29 -7.57 -21.46
N THR A 273 -3.77 -6.58 -22.23
CA THR A 273 -2.99 -5.90 -23.27
C THR A 273 -2.42 -4.55 -22.80
N ASN A 274 -2.84 -4.07 -21.61
CA ASN A 274 -2.52 -2.75 -21.07
C ASN A 274 -2.93 -1.62 -22.04
N GLU A 275 -4.14 -1.73 -22.58
CA GLU A 275 -4.74 -0.80 -23.54
C GLU A 275 -6.10 -0.32 -23.05
N ALA A 276 -6.51 0.88 -23.48
CA ALA A 276 -7.83 1.43 -23.23
C ALA A 276 -8.30 2.26 -24.43
N ASP A 277 -9.60 2.47 -24.54
CA ASP A 277 -10.20 3.36 -25.53
C ASP A 277 -10.25 4.77 -24.93
N TYR A 278 -9.57 5.71 -25.58
CA TYR A 278 -9.56 7.13 -25.23
C TYR A 278 -10.45 7.88 -26.21
N THR A 279 -11.47 8.56 -25.68
CA THR A 279 -12.29 9.48 -26.47
C THR A 279 -11.90 10.90 -26.12
N PHE A 280 -11.46 11.67 -27.12
CA PHE A 280 -11.06 13.07 -27.00
C PHE A 280 -12.16 13.97 -27.56
N TYR A 281 -12.29 15.15 -26.98
CA TYR A 281 -13.22 16.20 -27.38
C TYR A 281 -12.48 17.55 -27.33
N ILE A 282 -12.50 18.27 -28.44
CA ILE A 282 -11.86 19.59 -28.58
C ILE A 282 -12.90 20.56 -29.15
N PRO A 283 -13.27 21.62 -28.41
CA PRO A 283 -14.05 22.71 -28.96
C PRO A 283 -13.24 23.49 -29.99
N VAL A 284 -13.84 23.81 -31.14
CA VAL A 284 -13.20 24.51 -32.25
C VAL A 284 -14.00 25.73 -32.70
N GLU A 285 -13.32 26.70 -33.29
CA GLU A 285 -13.93 27.86 -33.96
C GLU A 285 -13.30 28.03 -35.35
N PRO A 286 -14.09 28.34 -36.41
CA PRO A 286 -15.56 28.39 -36.50
C PRO A 286 -16.24 26.98 -36.58
N PRO A 287 -17.60 26.89 -36.56
CA PRO A 287 -18.32 25.63 -36.75
C PRO A 287 -17.91 24.92 -38.04
N VAL A 288 -17.87 23.58 -38.03
CA VAL A 288 -17.34 22.80 -39.15
C VAL A 288 -18.41 22.07 -39.93
N GLU A 289 -18.36 22.19 -41.25
CA GLU A 289 -19.10 21.31 -42.17
C GLU A 289 -18.31 20.01 -42.35
N MET A 290 -18.86 18.91 -41.83
CA MET A 290 -18.20 17.60 -41.70
C MET A 290 -17.68 16.99 -43.01
N ASP A 291 -18.21 17.43 -44.14
CA ASP A 291 -17.82 16.97 -45.48
C ASP A 291 -16.35 17.26 -45.82
N LYS A 292 -15.65 18.09 -45.02
CA LYS A 292 -14.27 18.53 -45.26
C LYS A 292 -13.17 17.80 -44.47
N ILE A 293 -13.47 17.13 -43.36
CA ILE A 293 -12.41 16.67 -42.43
C ILE A 293 -11.88 15.26 -42.77
N GLY A 294 -12.72 14.36 -43.31
CA GLY A 294 -12.33 12.97 -43.60
C GLY A 294 -11.94 12.16 -42.34
N GLY A 295 -12.12 10.84 -42.36
CA GLY A 295 -11.69 9.96 -41.26
C GLY A 295 -12.73 9.70 -40.16
N TYR A 296 -12.27 9.32 -38.96
CA TYR A 296 -13.06 8.83 -37.81
C TYR A 296 -13.45 9.95 -36.81
N PHE A 297 -13.73 11.16 -37.31
CA PHE A 297 -14.11 12.31 -36.47
C PHE A 297 -15.63 12.46 -36.38
N TYR A 298 -16.10 13.04 -35.27
CA TYR A 298 -17.50 13.37 -35.04
C TYR A 298 -17.63 14.81 -34.57
N PHE A 299 -18.56 15.57 -35.16
CA PHE A 299 -18.86 16.94 -34.77
C PHE A 299 -20.14 16.98 -33.95
N HIS A 300 -20.07 17.73 -32.85
CA HIS A 300 -21.18 18.02 -31.95
C HIS A 300 -21.39 19.52 -31.98
N GLU A 301 -22.51 19.97 -32.55
CA GLU A 301 -22.90 21.39 -32.51
C GLU A 301 -22.99 21.89 -31.05
N ARG A 302 -23.52 21.03 -30.18
CA ARG A 302 -23.65 21.25 -28.74
C ARG A 302 -23.30 19.98 -27.99
N TRP A 303 -22.31 20.07 -27.10
CA TRP A 303 -21.91 18.99 -26.20
C TRP A 303 -22.13 19.43 -24.76
N LYS A 304 -23.07 18.79 -24.06
CA LYS A 304 -23.61 19.29 -22.79
C LYS A 304 -23.88 18.17 -21.78
N PHE A 305 -23.57 18.45 -20.53
CA PHE A 305 -24.10 17.75 -19.36
C PHE A 305 -24.88 18.75 -18.50
N ASP A 306 -26.14 18.43 -18.21
CA ASP A 306 -27.03 19.30 -17.44
C ASP A 306 -26.63 19.37 -15.96
N ASP A 307 -25.93 18.36 -15.46
CA ASP A 307 -25.52 18.27 -14.07
C ASP A 307 -24.33 17.32 -13.88
N GLY A 308 -23.48 17.65 -12.92
CA GLY A 308 -22.29 16.86 -12.61
C GLY A 308 -21.48 17.45 -11.47
N LEU A 309 -20.57 16.66 -10.93
CA LEU A 309 -19.59 17.07 -9.95
C LEU A 309 -18.26 17.36 -10.64
N ILE A 310 -17.68 18.53 -10.37
CA ILE A 310 -16.36 18.93 -10.84
C ILE A 310 -15.42 19.14 -9.66
N ILE A 311 -14.17 18.68 -9.80
CA ILE A 311 -13.08 19.05 -8.91
C ILE A 311 -11.96 19.67 -9.75
N SER A 312 -11.67 20.94 -9.48
CA SER A 312 -10.65 21.70 -10.21
C SER A 312 -9.31 21.68 -9.50
N TYR A 313 -8.23 21.46 -10.26
CA TYR A 313 -6.88 21.38 -9.72
C TYR A 313 -5.99 22.48 -10.31
N GLY A 314 -5.73 23.52 -9.49
CA GLY A 314 -5.02 24.74 -9.90
C GLY A 314 -3.50 24.74 -9.68
N ASN A 315 -2.90 23.60 -9.36
CA ASN A 315 -1.45 23.48 -9.22
C ASN A 315 -1.09 22.00 -9.29
N LEU A 316 -0.47 21.54 -10.37
CA LEU A 316 -0.06 20.14 -10.61
C LEU A 316 1.00 19.62 -9.61
N ASP A 317 0.73 19.70 -8.30
CA ASP A 317 1.63 19.19 -7.27
C ASP A 317 1.45 17.67 -7.16
N PHE A 318 2.50 16.95 -7.55
CA PHE A 318 2.58 15.52 -7.89
C PHE A 318 2.30 14.51 -6.74
N GLY A 319 1.33 14.77 -5.86
CA GLY A 319 1.07 14.01 -4.65
C GLY A 319 -0.11 13.04 -4.67
N LEU A 320 -1.11 13.25 -5.53
CA LEU A 320 -2.33 12.43 -5.58
C LEU A 320 -2.44 11.69 -6.92
N GLU A 321 -2.84 10.42 -6.88
CA GLU A 321 -3.10 9.61 -8.07
C GLU A 321 -4.52 9.90 -8.59
N ASP A 322 -4.81 9.61 -9.86
CA ASP A 322 -6.15 9.84 -10.45
C ASP A 322 -7.27 9.21 -9.61
N GLU A 323 -7.00 8.04 -9.01
CA GLU A 323 -7.92 7.31 -8.14
C GLU A 323 -8.35 8.13 -6.92
N ASP A 324 -7.46 8.95 -6.36
CA ASP A 324 -7.77 9.79 -5.20
C ASP A 324 -8.85 10.83 -5.56
N TYR A 325 -8.80 11.40 -6.78
CA TYR A 325 -9.79 12.37 -7.24
C TYR A 325 -11.14 11.72 -7.52
N TYR A 326 -11.15 10.54 -8.14
CA TYR A 326 -12.37 9.78 -8.34
C TYR A 326 -13.03 9.40 -7.01
N ASN A 327 -12.24 8.99 -6.02
CA ASN A 327 -12.73 8.69 -4.67
C ASN A 327 -13.36 9.92 -3.99
N LEU A 328 -12.82 11.13 -4.21
CA LEU A 328 -13.44 12.37 -3.71
C LEU A 328 -14.79 12.66 -4.38
N LEU A 329 -14.89 12.48 -5.70
CA LEU A 329 -16.15 12.62 -6.42
C LEU A 329 -17.20 11.60 -5.94
N TYR A 330 -16.79 10.34 -5.76
CA TYR A 330 -17.66 9.29 -5.19
C TYR A 330 -18.10 9.60 -3.77
N THR A 331 -17.19 10.02 -2.90
CA THR A 331 -17.52 10.40 -1.51
C THR A 331 -18.54 11.53 -1.49
N LYS A 332 -18.35 12.55 -2.35
CA LYS A 332 -19.27 13.68 -2.46
C LYS A 332 -20.64 13.25 -2.99
N ALA A 333 -20.67 12.34 -3.97
CA ALA A 333 -21.92 11.78 -4.49
C ALA A 333 -22.65 10.95 -3.43
N GLU A 334 -21.96 10.17 -2.61
CA GLU A 334 -22.56 9.44 -1.49
C GLU A 334 -23.13 10.39 -0.42
N GLU A 335 -22.39 11.44 -0.06
CA GLU A 335 -22.85 12.49 0.88
C GLU A 335 -24.11 13.21 0.41
N GLU A 336 -24.26 13.40 -0.90
CA GLU A 336 -25.41 14.08 -1.52
C GLU A 336 -26.47 13.12 -2.11
N HIS A 337 -26.33 11.81 -1.90
CA HIS A 337 -27.23 10.77 -2.43
C HIS A 337 -27.40 10.83 -3.97
N LEU A 338 -26.31 11.06 -4.69
CA LEU A 338 -26.25 11.16 -6.14
C LEU A 338 -25.72 9.86 -6.76
N THR A 339 -26.21 9.53 -7.94
CA THR A 339 -25.65 8.44 -8.77
C THR A 339 -24.84 9.05 -9.91
N LEU A 340 -23.54 8.77 -9.94
CA LEU A 340 -22.64 9.26 -10.99
C LEU A 340 -22.70 8.37 -12.24
N GLU A 341 -22.56 8.96 -13.41
CA GLU A 341 -22.48 8.28 -14.71
C GLU A 341 -21.02 8.09 -15.11
N GLU A 342 -20.60 6.84 -15.31
CA GLU A 342 -19.29 6.52 -15.88
C GLU A 342 -19.34 6.44 -17.42
N PRO A 343 -18.23 6.77 -18.11
CA PRO A 343 -16.93 7.14 -17.58
C PRO A 343 -16.82 8.63 -17.24
N PHE A 344 -15.94 8.97 -16.29
CA PHE A 344 -15.64 10.35 -15.93
C PHE A 344 -14.75 11.04 -16.98
N PHE A 345 -14.82 12.36 -16.99
CA PHE A 345 -14.12 13.23 -17.92
C PHE A 345 -12.97 13.95 -17.23
N LYS A 346 -11.89 14.15 -17.97
CA LYS A 346 -10.77 15.00 -17.59
C LYS A 346 -10.72 16.18 -18.54
N ILE A 347 -10.65 17.38 -17.99
CA ILE A 347 -10.71 18.64 -18.73
C ILE A 347 -9.39 19.37 -18.46
N TYR A 348 -8.56 19.48 -19.48
CA TYR A 348 -7.30 20.21 -19.45
C TYR A 348 -7.53 21.61 -20.01
N PHE A 349 -7.19 22.63 -19.23
CA PHE A 349 -7.14 24.03 -19.67
C PHE A 349 -5.70 24.54 -19.72
N ASP A 350 -5.37 25.31 -20.77
CA ASP A 350 -4.08 25.97 -21.00
C ASP A 350 -2.89 25.00 -20.94
N ARG A 351 -2.70 24.26 -22.04
CA ARG A 351 -1.68 23.21 -22.17
C ARG A 351 -0.26 23.77 -22.41
N HIS A 352 -0.11 25.06 -22.69
CA HIS A 352 1.15 25.69 -23.07
C HIS A 352 1.69 26.70 -22.04
N GLY A 353 0.89 27.10 -21.05
CA GLY A 353 1.33 27.85 -19.88
C GLY A 353 1.99 27.01 -18.78
N GLU A 354 2.79 27.65 -17.92
CA GLU A 354 3.38 27.01 -16.73
C GLU A 354 2.33 26.65 -15.65
N ASP A 355 1.08 27.13 -15.79
CA ASP A 355 -0.02 27.05 -14.81
C ASP A 355 -1.25 26.27 -15.31
N GLY A 356 -1.05 25.28 -16.21
CA GLY A 356 -2.16 24.47 -16.74
C GLY A 356 -3.02 23.84 -15.64
N THR A 357 -4.34 23.90 -15.79
CA THR A 357 -5.30 23.36 -14.82
C THR A 357 -5.95 22.08 -15.33
N LEU A 358 -6.14 21.12 -14.41
CA LEU A 358 -6.78 19.85 -14.69
C LEU A 358 -8.03 19.71 -13.83
N ASP A 359 -9.17 19.59 -14.48
CA ASP A 359 -10.44 19.37 -13.84
C ASP A 359 -10.92 17.94 -14.09
N PHE A 360 -11.44 17.30 -13.03
CA PHE A 360 -12.10 16.00 -13.14
C PHE A 360 -13.61 16.22 -13.01
N TYR A 361 -14.36 15.70 -13.97
CA TYR A 361 -15.80 15.88 -14.07
C TYR A 361 -16.52 14.53 -14.11
N ALA A 362 -17.48 14.35 -13.20
CA ALA A 362 -18.36 13.20 -13.15
C ALA A 362 -19.81 13.64 -13.41
N PRO A 363 -20.43 13.28 -14.54
CA PRO A 363 -21.83 13.56 -14.77
C PRO A 363 -22.72 12.85 -13.75
N ILE A 364 -23.88 13.43 -13.44
CA ILE A 364 -24.89 12.82 -12.55
C ILE A 364 -25.99 12.18 -13.41
N ALA A 365 -26.27 10.89 -13.19
CA ALA A 365 -27.32 10.16 -13.87
C ALA A 365 -28.71 10.42 -13.25
N GLU A 366 -28.84 10.20 -11.94
CA GLU A 366 -30.10 10.36 -11.19
C GLU A 366 -29.83 10.73 -9.72
N GLU A 367 -30.71 11.54 -9.14
CA GLU A 367 -30.78 11.73 -7.67
C GLU A 367 -31.49 10.53 -7.05
N GLN A 368 -30.90 9.92 -6.02
CA GLN A 368 -31.57 8.86 -5.28
C GLN A 368 -32.70 9.48 -4.47
N LYS A 369 -33.94 9.39 -5.00
CA LYS A 369 -35.12 9.75 -4.23
C LYS A 369 -35.15 8.90 -2.97
N GLU A 370 -34.97 9.53 -1.82
CA GLU A 370 -35.22 8.90 -0.52
C GLU A 370 -36.58 8.18 -0.61
N LYS A 371 -36.55 6.86 -0.50
CA LYS A 371 -37.75 6.09 -0.21
C LYS A 371 -38.21 6.56 1.17
N HIS A 372 -39.09 7.56 1.20
CA HIS A 372 -39.93 7.81 2.36
C HIS A 372 -40.73 6.52 2.57
N GLU A 373 -40.28 5.69 3.51
CA GLU A 373 -41.12 4.67 4.11
C GLU A 373 -42.32 5.40 4.70
N VAL A 374 -43.44 5.33 3.98
CA VAL A 374 -44.75 5.66 4.53
C VAL A 374 -45.00 4.63 5.62
N ILE A 375 -44.81 5.06 6.87
CA ILE A 375 -45.13 4.30 8.09
C ILE A 375 -46.62 3.96 8.13
#